data_AF-A0A7Y6GEI0-F1
#
_entry.id   AF-A0A7Y6GEI0-F1
#
_cell.length_a   1.000
_cell.length_b   1.000
_cell.length_c   1.000
_cell.angle_alpha   90.00
_cell.angle_beta   90.00
_cell.angle_gamma   90.00
#
_symmetry.space_group_name_H-M   'P 1'
#
loop_
_entity.id
_entity.type
_entity.pdbx_description
1 polymer ?
#
loop_
_entity_poly.entity_id
_entity_poly.type
_entity_poly.pdbx_seq_one_letter_code
_entity_poly.pdbx_strand_id
1 'polypeptide(L)'
;MASLKHLVVVVPGIGGSVLETPEGAAHWDEHRRRFVAAATRPHRLGLDVHPDLVPVGLMPDISLIGPFVVPGYDGLIRKIRNRFDDVQVDVSRPGHTPDNRADLVLFPYDFRHSIRHAAERLAADVAARLNGERSGARRRRVIVVAHSMGGLVARYWLGPLGGAAECAALITLGTPHRGAPKALDVLANGLKVGPKRLAGLTEVLRQWPSAYELLPRYPAVARPDGAQPLRPYELEEGTGTGAAVGESFVRQAKAAFGVHQDIESAWTGLLAGPDLPEVTAVFGRGHATLQQALLSSTGLSVSKNAPGWLPNPDWLGDGTVPAISAIPIEQQDIRIRRGVPERHMALGSSSVVVDILAEYAGEPLDSVRGDKPDRPWLGLDLDDTALSGDPVTVGVTLHGAQADERTQVRSRLRARDGQQKGTTPWLPCTRSGDDRWQAELLPPGAGTYSVEIAATGVPAVDRLSAGDVLGVVDAEFEGAGA
;
A
#
# COMPACT_ATOMS: atom_id res chain seq x y z
N MET A 1 -7.38 -11.17 19.14
CA MET A 1 -7.43 -10.69 17.74
C MET A 1 -7.18 -11.89 16.85
N ALA A 2 -7.23 -11.74 15.53
CA ALA A 2 -6.99 -12.88 14.63
C ALA A 2 -5.48 -13.12 14.46
N SER A 3 -5.07 -14.37 14.20
CA SER A 3 -3.70 -14.69 13.76
C SER A 3 -3.63 -14.76 12.23
N LEU A 4 -2.44 -14.54 11.68
CA LEU A 4 -2.21 -14.72 10.24
C LEU A 4 -2.25 -16.22 9.89
N LYS A 5 -3.09 -16.60 8.92
CA LYS A 5 -3.25 -17.99 8.46
C LYS A 5 -2.35 -18.35 7.28
N HIS A 6 -1.73 -17.36 6.66
CA HIS A 6 -0.87 -17.49 5.47
C HIS A 6 0.45 -16.77 5.74
N LEU A 7 1.52 -17.21 5.10
CA LEU A 7 2.77 -16.46 5.05
C LEU A 7 2.53 -15.18 4.24
N VAL A 8 2.64 -14.02 4.88
CA VAL A 8 2.50 -12.73 4.20
C VAL A 8 3.88 -12.24 3.77
N VAL A 9 4.06 -11.97 2.47
CA VAL A 9 5.32 -11.43 1.93
C VAL A 9 5.11 -10.01 1.44
N VAL A 10 5.86 -9.06 1.99
CA VAL A 10 5.83 -7.65 1.59
C VAL A 10 6.95 -7.36 0.60
N VAL A 11 6.58 -7.01 -0.63
CA VAL A 11 7.52 -6.70 -1.72
C VAL A 11 7.48 -5.19 -2.04
N PRO A 12 8.58 -4.45 -1.84
CA PRO A 12 8.59 -3.00 -1.98
C PRO A 12 8.63 -2.54 -3.45
N GLY A 13 8.38 -1.25 -3.66
CA GLY A 13 8.63 -0.56 -4.93
C GLY A 13 10.10 -0.22 -5.16
N ILE A 14 10.37 0.43 -6.30
CA ILE A 14 11.69 0.97 -6.64
C ILE A 14 12.17 1.96 -5.56
N GLY A 15 13.42 1.82 -5.09
CA GLY A 15 13.95 2.61 -3.98
C GLY A 15 13.48 2.19 -2.58
N GLY A 16 12.59 1.18 -2.48
CA GLY A 16 11.98 0.75 -1.23
C GLY A 16 12.76 -0.27 -0.41
N SER A 17 13.98 -0.61 -0.82
CA SER A 17 14.92 -1.45 -0.07
C SER A 17 16.10 -0.60 0.41
N VAL A 18 16.68 -0.93 1.56
CA VAL A 18 18.00 -0.47 2.00
C VAL A 18 19.06 -1.31 1.27
N LEU A 19 20.05 -0.64 0.67
CA LEU A 19 21.16 -1.27 -0.07
C LEU A 19 22.51 -0.93 0.56
N GLU A 20 23.30 -1.97 0.83
CA GLU A 20 24.64 -1.90 1.42
C GLU A 20 25.68 -2.54 0.50
N THR A 21 26.96 -2.22 0.69
CA THR A 21 28.03 -3.02 0.08
C THR A 21 28.14 -4.39 0.77
N PRO A 22 28.78 -5.39 0.16
CA PRO A 22 29.06 -6.66 0.82
C PRO A 22 29.81 -6.51 2.17
N GLU A 23 30.58 -5.44 2.33
CA GLU A 23 31.30 -5.10 3.58
C GLU A 23 30.42 -4.40 4.64
N GLY A 24 29.13 -4.17 4.35
CA GLY A 24 28.15 -3.59 5.29
C GLY A 24 28.12 -2.06 5.33
N ALA A 25 28.78 -1.37 4.39
CA ALA A 25 28.65 0.08 4.29
C ALA A 25 27.36 0.44 3.53
N ALA A 26 26.42 1.17 4.16
CA ALA A 26 25.17 1.54 3.49
C ALA A 26 25.36 2.63 2.42
N HIS A 27 24.88 2.35 1.21
CA HIS A 27 24.87 3.27 0.07
C HIS A 27 23.52 3.95 -0.14
N TRP A 28 22.44 3.30 0.30
CA TRP A 28 21.07 3.82 0.27
C TRP A 28 20.28 3.31 1.48
N ASP A 29 19.88 4.22 2.37
CA ASP A 29 19.25 3.90 3.65
C ASP A 29 18.38 5.06 4.20
N GLU A 30 17.85 4.88 5.41
CA GLU A 30 16.96 5.78 6.12
C GLU A 30 17.61 7.08 6.61
N HIS A 31 18.94 7.16 6.60
CA HIS A 31 19.60 8.34 7.13
C HIS A 31 19.43 9.50 6.16
N ARG A 32 18.77 10.57 6.61
CA ARG A 32 18.57 11.82 5.87
C ARG A 32 19.84 12.30 5.14
N ARG A 33 21.02 12.19 5.77
CA ARG A 33 22.30 12.59 5.15
C ARG A 33 22.64 11.74 3.92
N ARG A 34 22.31 10.45 3.91
CA ARG A 34 22.54 9.51 2.82
C ARG A 34 21.44 9.57 1.76
N PHE A 35 20.18 9.83 2.14
CA PHE A 35 19.12 10.20 1.19
C PHE A 35 19.44 11.50 0.43
N VAL A 36 19.92 12.53 1.15
CA VAL A 36 20.45 13.77 0.53
C VAL A 36 21.79 13.50 -0.19
N ALA A 37 22.61 12.57 0.28
CA ALA A 37 23.83 12.16 -0.42
C ALA A 37 23.53 11.47 -1.75
N ALA A 38 22.49 10.65 -1.85
CA ALA A 38 22.09 10.06 -3.13
C ALA A 38 21.66 11.12 -4.15
N ALA A 39 21.09 12.24 -3.69
CA ALA A 39 20.83 13.40 -4.53
C ALA A 39 22.09 14.23 -4.89
N THR A 40 23.16 14.16 -4.09
CA THR A 40 24.40 14.97 -4.27
C THR A 40 25.62 14.17 -4.75
N ARG A 41 25.57 12.83 -4.67
CA ARG A 41 26.57 11.82 -5.06
C ARG A 41 25.85 10.60 -5.68
N PRO A 42 25.10 10.78 -6.77
CA PRO A 42 24.23 9.74 -7.33
C PRO A 42 24.99 8.50 -7.81
N HIS A 43 26.23 8.64 -8.26
CA HIS A 43 27.10 7.53 -8.75
C HIS A 43 27.22 6.35 -7.77
N ARG A 44 26.97 6.56 -6.47
CA ARG A 44 26.95 5.50 -5.45
C ARG A 44 25.88 4.43 -5.68
N LEU A 45 24.88 4.73 -6.49
CA LEU A 45 23.83 3.79 -6.90
C LEU A 45 24.00 3.32 -8.35
N GLY A 46 25.07 3.75 -9.04
CA GLY A 46 25.41 3.28 -10.36
C GLY A 46 25.77 1.79 -10.35
N LEU A 47 25.29 1.05 -11.33
CA LEU A 47 25.65 -0.36 -11.55
C LEU A 47 27.08 -0.49 -12.07
N ASP A 48 27.61 0.56 -12.69
CA ASP A 48 29.01 0.66 -13.13
C ASP A 48 29.99 0.79 -11.96
N VAL A 49 29.59 1.48 -10.88
CA VAL A 49 30.42 1.68 -9.68
C VAL A 49 30.22 0.58 -8.64
N HIS A 50 28.96 0.19 -8.38
CA HIS A 50 28.60 -0.82 -7.37
C HIS A 50 27.60 -1.83 -7.95
N PRO A 51 28.05 -2.84 -8.71
CA PRO A 51 27.16 -3.83 -9.34
C PRO A 51 26.49 -4.77 -8.34
N ASP A 52 27.03 -4.89 -7.13
CA ASP A 52 26.84 -5.99 -6.17
C ASP A 52 26.26 -5.55 -4.82
N LEU A 53 25.52 -4.44 -4.78
CA LEU A 53 24.87 -4.01 -3.52
C LEU A 53 23.89 -5.06 -3.01
N VAL A 54 23.95 -5.28 -1.70
CA VAL A 54 23.16 -6.27 -0.99
C VAL A 54 21.94 -5.59 -0.36
N PRO A 55 20.72 -6.07 -0.64
CA PRO A 55 19.53 -5.57 0.03
C PRO A 55 19.35 -6.18 1.42
N VAL A 56 19.20 -5.34 2.44
CA VAL A 56 19.26 -5.76 3.86
C VAL A 56 17.99 -5.48 4.68
N GLY A 57 17.08 -4.66 4.14
CA GLY A 57 15.84 -4.29 4.82
C GLY A 57 14.93 -3.45 3.93
N LEU A 58 13.66 -3.32 4.30
CA LEU A 58 12.77 -2.35 3.64
C LEU A 58 13.11 -0.95 4.11
N MET A 59 12.88 0.05 3.26
CA MET A 59 13.07 1.45 3.62
C MET A 59 12.08 1.84 4.74
N PRO A 60 12.56 2.26 5.93
CA PRO A 60 11.68 2.72 7.00
C PRO A 60 11.17 4.15 6.72
N ASP A 61 10.36 4.68 7.63
CA ASP A 61 9.85 6.06 7.53
C ASP A 61 11.01 7.06 7.64
N ILE A 62 11.21 7.92 6.63
CA ILE A 62 12.30 8.90 6.62
C ILE A 62 11.81 10.23 7.21
N SER A 63 12.34 10.61 8.37
CA SER A 63 12.08 11.91 8.99
C SER A 63 13.00 12.99 8.40
N LEU A 64 12.42 14.08 7.86
CA LEU A 64 13.18 15.21 7.28
C LEU A 64 13.48 16.30 8.34
N ILE A 65 12.99 17.53 8.15
CA ILE A 65 13.10 18.65 9.12
C ILE A 65 11.67 19.07 9.49
N GLY A 66 11.37 19.20 10.78
CA GLY A 66 10.00 19.52 11.24
C GLY A 66 9.04 18.32 11.07
N PRO A 67 7.71 18.53 10.97
CA PRO A 67 6.71 17.44 10.94
C PRO A 67 6.67 16.64 9.63
N PHE A 68 7.62 16.85 8.70
CA PHE A 68 7.62 16.23 7.38
C PHE A 68 8.30 14.86 7.39
N VAL A 69 7.52 13.80 7.15
CA VAL A 69 7.97 12.41 7.04
C VAL A 69 7.68 11.90 5.63
N VAL A 70 8.66 11.26 4.99
CA VAL A 70 8.45 10.49 3.75
C VAL A 70 8.04 9.08 4.16
N PRO A 71 6.82 8.62 3.81
CA PRO A 71 6.34 7.30 4.20
C PRO A 71 7.23 6.19 3.63
N GLY A 72 7.70 5.31 4.52
CA GLY A 72 8.33 4.03 4.20
C GLY A 72 7.37 2.88 4.51
N TYR A 73 7.92 1.72 4.88
CA TYR A 73 7.12 0.52 5.16
C TYR A 73 6.79 0.33 6.65
N ASP A 74 7.35 1.13 7.56
CA ASP A 74 7.08 1.02 9.01
C ASP A 74 5.61 1.18 9.33
N GLY A 75 4.92 2.10 8.65
CA GLY A 75 3.48 2.31 8.81
C GLY A 75 2.68 1.06 8.49
N LEU A 76 3.02 0.32 7.44
CA LEU A 76 2.35 -0.93 7.09
C LEU A 76 2.63 -2.02 8.13
N ILE A 77 3.90 -2.23 8.46
CA ILE A 77 4.34 -3.25 9.40
C ILE A 77 3.68 -3.05 10.76
N ARG A 78 3.61 -1.79 11.23
CA ARG A 78 2.94 -1.42 12.49
C ARG A 78 1.45 -1.71 12.43
N LYS A 79 0.76 -1.38 11.34
CA LYS A 79 -0.68 -1.66 11.19
C LYS A 79 -0.98 -3.15 11.17
N ILE A 80 -0.15 -3.97 10.51
CA ILE A 80 -0.28 -5.43 10.53
C ILE A 80 -0.06 -5.95 11.96
N ARG A 81 1.04 -5.58 12.62
CA ARG A 81 1.34 -5.99 14.00
C ARG A 81 0.30 -5.56 15.02
N ASN A 82 -0.38 -4.44 14.79
CA ASN A 82 -1.43 -3.96 15.67
C ASN A 82 -2.77 -4.67 15.44
N ARG A 83 -2.98 -5.28 14.26
CA ARG A 83 -4.25 -5.96 13.92
C ARG A 83 -4.23 -7.45 14.26
N PHE A 84 -3.07 -8.08 14.16
CA PHE A 84 -2.91 -9.53 14.32
C PHE A 84 -2.05 -9.85 15.54
N ASP A 85 -2.43 -10.91 16.27
CA ASP A 85 -1.70 -11.35 17.47
C ASP A 85 -0.40 -12.07 17.08
N ASP A 86 0.65 -11.89 17.89
CA ASP A 86 1.91 -12.64 17.86
C ASP A 86 2.65 -12.71 16.51
N VAL A 87 2.49 -11.71 15.63
CA VAL A 87 3.11 -11.69 14.29
C VAL A 87 4.63 -11.79 14.36
N GLN A 88 5.17 -12.93 13.91
CA GLN A 88 6.60 -13.15 13.75
C GLN A 88 7.07 -12.55 12.42
N VAL A 89 8.04 -11.63 12.51
CA VAL A 89 8.56 -10.92 11.34
C VAL A 89 9.98 -11.38 11.04
N ASP A 90 10.22 -11.75 9.78
CA ASP A 90 11.58 -12.03 9.27
C ASP A 90 11.89 -11.12 8.08
N VAL A 91 13.18 -10.88 7.83
CA VAL A 91 13.67 -10.10 6.69
C VAL A 91 14.48 -11.01 5.78
N SER A 92 14.03 -11.15 4.53
CA SER A 92 14.72 -11.96 3.51
C SER A 92 16.03 -11.30 3.08
N ARG A 93 17.14 -11.68 3.74
CA ARG A 93 18.49 -11.19 3.45
C ARG A 93 19.30 -12.23 2.67
N PRO A 94 20.05 -11.83 1.63
CA PRO A 94 21.01 -12.72 0.99
C PRO A 94 21.99 -13.31 2.01
N GLY A 95 22.32 -14.60 1.86
CA GLY A 95 23.27 -15.31 2.72
C GLY A 95 22.76 -15.66 4.13
N HIS A 96 21.51 -15.33 4.48
CA HIS A 96 20.92 -15.67 5.77
C HIS A 96 19.94 -16.83 5.61
N THR A 97 19.86 -17.70 6.63
CA THR A 97 18.88 -18.80 6.65
C THR A 97 17.50 -18.23 7.00
N PRO A 98 16.46 -18.45 6.18
CA PRO A 98 15.10 -17.98 6.48
C PRO A 98 14.55 -18.53 7.80
N ASP A 99 13.83 -17.72 8.57
CA ASP A 99 13.03 -18.23 9.70
C ASP A 99 11.69 -18.79 9.16
N ASN A 100 11.55 -20.11 9.20
CA ASN A 100 10.35 -20.81 8.72
C ASN A 100 9.14 -20.64 9.65
N ARG A 101 9.29 -19.98 10.80
CA ARG A 101 8.19 -19.65 11.73
C ARG A 101 7.62 -18.26 11.48
N ALA A 102 8.21 -17.48 10.58
CA ALA A 102 7.75 -16.14 10.27
C ALA A 102 6.33 -16.15 9.68
N ASP A 103 5.48 -15.25 10.16
CA ASP A 103 4.15 -14.98 9.60
C ASP A 103 4.21 -13.86 8.55
N LEU A 104 5.15 -12.92 8.74
CA LEU A 104 5.37 -11.77 7.89
C LEU A 104 6.83 -11.72 7.43
N VAL A 105 7.06 -11.78 6.12
CA VAL A 105 8.37 -11.65 5.50
C VAL A 105 8.49 -10.31 4.81
N LEU A 106 9.52 -9.56 5.18
CA LEU A 106 9.91 -8.34 4.51
C LEU A 106 10.94 -8.72 3.44
N PHE A 107 10.64 -8.45 2.16
CA PHE A 107 11.46 -8.90 1.03
C PHE A 107 12.19 -7.73 0.35
N PRO A 108 13.31 -7.24 0.90
CA PRO A 108 14.10 -6.19 0.26
C PRO A 108 14.91 -6.77 -0.89
N TYR A 109 14.81 -6.22 -2.10
CA TYR A 109 15.61 -6.61 -3.28
C TYR A 109 16.43 -5.44 -3.82
N ASP A 110 17.47 -5.75 -4.61
CA ASP A 110 18.17 -4.72 -5.37
C ASP A 110 17.30 -4.26 -6.54
N PHE A 111 16.63 -3.13 -6.33
CA PHE A 111 15.67 -2.56 -7.28
C PHE A 111 16.32 -1.97 -8.53
N ARG A 112 17.65 -2.01 -8.65
CA ARG A 112 18.38 -1.49 -9.82
C ARG A 112 18.41 -2.52 -10.95
N HIS A 113 18.41 -3.81 -10.61
CA HIS A 113 18.41 -4.93 -11.55
C HIS A 113 17.00 -5.25 -12.08
N SER A 114 16.91 -6.07 -13.12
CA SER A 114 15.64 -6.49 -13.73
C SER A 114 14.67 -7.09 -12.70
N ILE A 115 13.38 -6.87 -12.92
CA ILE A 115 12.25 -7.51 -12.22
C ILE A 115 12.39 -9.03 -12.21
N ARG A 116 12.90 -9.64 -13.29
CA ARG A 116 13.18 -11.08 -13.36
C ARG A 116 14.14 -11.51 -12.24
N HIS A 117 15.24 -10.79 -12.07
CA HIS A 117 16.26 -11.10 -11.06
C HIS A 117 15.69 -11.03 -9.64
N ALA A 118 14.90 -9.99 -9.35
CA ALA A 118 14.22 -9.87 -8.07
C ALA A 118 13.20 -11.01 -7.83
N ALA A 119 12.51 -11.45 -8.89
CA ALA A 119 11.50 -12.51 -8.83
C ALA A 119 12.12 -13.90 -8.65
N GLU A 120 13.26 -14.19 -9.28
CA GLU A 120 14.01 -15.44 -9.07
C GLU A 120 14.43 -15.59 -7.60
N ARG A 121 14.90 -14.49 -6.99
CA ARG A 121 15.24 -14.48 -5.56
C ARG A 121 14.01 -14.61 -4.66
N LEU A 122 12.87 -14.03 -5.06
CA LEU A 122 11.60 -14.18 -4.34
C LEU A 122 11.15 -15.65 -4.37
N ALA A 123 11.26 -16.29 -5.53
CA ALA A 123 10.96 -17.71 -5.68
C ALA A 123 11.84 -18.58 -4.78
N ALA A 124 13.14 -18.29 -4.72
CA ALA A 124 14.08 -19.03 -3.87
C ALA A 124 13.80 -18.85 -2.37
N ASP A 125 13.55 -17.62 -1.90
CA ASP A 125 13.24 -17.35 -0.48
C ASP A 125 11.92 -18.03 -0.07
N VAL A 126 10.87 -17.90 -0.89
CA VAL A 126 9.58 -18.54 -0.62
C VAL A 126 9.73 -20.07 -0.62
N ALA A 127 10.42 -20.66 -1.61
CA ALA A 127 10.64 -22.10 -1.64
C ALA A 127 11.40 -22.59 -0.40
N ALA A 128 12.45 -21.89 0.02
CA ALA A 128 13.22 -22.24 1.21
C ALA A 128 12.36 -22.23 2.49
N ARG A 129 11.45 -21.27 2.63
CA ARG A 129 10.52 -21.17 3.76
C ARG A 129 9.46 -22.27 3.76
N LEU A 130 9.01 -22.66 2.58
CA LEU A 130 7.95 -23.63 2.39
C LEU A 130 8.42 -25.09 2.38
N ASN A 131 9.73 -25.34 2.30
CA ASN A 131 10.37 -26.66 2.30
C ASN A 131 10.36 -27.40 3.66
N GLY A 132 9.87 -26.77 4.73
CA GLY A 132 9.63 -27.46 6.01
C GLY A 132 8.38 -28.35 5.95
N GLU A 133 8.48 -29.60 6.43
CA GLU A 133 7.36 -30.53 6.56
C GLU A 133 6.24 -29.94 7.44
N ARG A 134 5.29 -29.25 6.81
CA ARG A 134 3.89 -29.46 7.14
C ARG A 134 3.38 -30.53 6.18
N SER A 135 3.82 -31.76 6.38
CA SER A 135 3.26 -32.96 5.76
C SER A 135 1.76 -33.00 6.06
N GLY A 136 0.95 -32.48 5.12
CA GLY A 136 -0.49 -32.22 5.26
C GLY A 136 -0.97 -30.80 4.90
N ALA A 137 -0.07 -29.86 4.56
CA ALA A 137 -0.42 -28.45 4.35
C ALA A 137 -1.19 -28.14 3.05
N ARG A 138 -2.28 -27.38 3.25
CA ARG A 138 -3.07 -26.60 2.28
C ARG A 138 -2.22 -26.05 1.10
N ARG A 139 -2.63 -26.28 -0.16
CA ARG A 139 -2.12 -25.52 -1.34
C ARG A 139 -2.37 -24.02 -1.12
N ARG A 140 -1.64 -23.13 -1.80
CA ARG A 140 -1.83 -21.66 -1.68
C ARG A 140 -1.57 -21.12 -0.26
N ARG A 141 -0.31 -21.17 0.17
CA ARG A 141 0.15 -20.84 1.52
C ARG A 141 0.58 -19.39 1.70
N VAL A 142 0.79 -18.67 0.60
CA VAL A 142 1.41 -17.34 0.59
C VAL A 142 0.40 -16.27 0.17
N ILE A 143 0.43 -15.12 0.84
CA ILE A 143 -0.20 -13.89 0.38
C ILE A 143 0.90 -12.88 0.12
N VAL A 144 0.91 -12.27 -1.08
CA VAL A 144 1.88 -11.22 -1.41
C VAL A 144 1.22 -9.86 -1.33
N VAL A 145 1.81 -8.95 -0.56
CA VAL A 145 1.49 -7.52 -0.55
C VAL A 145 2.61 -6.80 -1.31
N ALA A 146 2.29 -6.26 -2.47
CA ALA A 146 3.28 -5.75 -3.40
C ALA A 146 3.03 -4.29 -3.75
N HIS A 147 3.99 -3.42 -3.43
CA HIS A 147 3.87 -1.99 -3.68
C HIS A 147 4.60 -1.56 -4.96
N SER A 148 3.96 -0.75 -5.79
CA SER A 148 4.55 -0.15 -6.98
C SER A 148 5.22 -1.23 -7.86
N MET A 149 6.50 -1.08 -8.22
CA MET A 149 7.27 -2.06 -8.99
C MET A 149 7.32 -3.46 -8.37
N GLY A 150 7.18 -3.59 -7.05
CA GLY A 150 7.12 -4.89 -6.36
C GLY A 150 5.98 -5.77 -6.85
N GLY A 151 4.88 -5.19 -7.33
CA GLY A 151 3.79 -5.97 -7.93
C GLY A 151 4.17 -6.61 -9.25
N LEU A 152 5.11 -6.03 -10.02
CA LEU A 152 5.65 -6.67 -11.22
C LEU A 152 6.59 -7.82 -10.84
N VAL A 153 7.40 -7.66 -9.79
CA VAL A 153 8.24 -8.74 -9.22
C VAL A 153 7.38 -9.92 -8.80
N ALA A 154 6.32 -9.66 -8.02
CA ALA A 154 5.38 -10.68 -7.61
C ALA A 154 4.72 -11.37 -8.80
N ARG A 155 4.27 -10.61 -9.81
CA ARG A 155 3.66 -11.19 -11.01
C ARG A 155 4.62 -12.03 -11.84
N TYR A 156 5.88 -11.64 -11.92
CA TYR A 156 6.91 -12.42 -12.60
C TYR A 156 7.16 -13.74 -11.88
N TRP A 157 7.19 -13.73 -10.55
CA TRP A 157 7.29 -14.95 -9.76
C TRP A 157 6.06 -15.86 -9.97
N LEU A 158 4.86 -15.30 -9.87
CA LEU A 158 3.62 -16.09 -9.92
C LEU A 158 3.37 -16.71 -11.30
N GLY A 159 3.61 -15.95 -12.38
CA GLY A 159 3.39 -16.42 -13.75
C GLY A 159 4.62 -17.15 -14.30
N PRO A 160 5.60 -16.43 -14.87
CA PRO A 160 6.79 -17.03 -15.50
C PRO A 160 7.55 -18.07 -14.67
N LEU A 161 7.64 -17.90 -13.35
CA LEU A 161 8.37 -18.84 -12.47
C LEU A 161 7.46 -19.88 -11.79
N GLY A 162 6.16 -19.90 -12.09
CA GLY A 162 5.23 -20.92 -11.59
C GLY A 162 4.82 -20.77 -10.12
N GLY A 163 5.07 -19.62 -9.48
CA GLY A 163 4.72 -19.38 -8.08
C GLY A 163 3.21 -19.37 -7.76
N ALA A 164 2.34 -19.31 -8.78
CA ALA A 164 0.88 -19.26 -8.62
C ALA A 164 0.33 -20.41 -7.76
N ALA A 165 0.87 -21.62 -7.88
CA ALA A 165 0.42 -22.79 -7.11
C ALA A 165 0.60 -22.63 -5.59
N GLU A 166 1.53 -21.80 -5.16
CA GLU A 166 1.85 -21.53 -3.75
C GLU A 166 1.15 -20.29 -3.21
N CYS A 167 0.52 -19.48 -4.07
CA CYS A 167 -0.04 -18.19 -3.72
C CYS A 167 -1.57 -18.23 -3.59
N ALA A 168 -2.09 -17.82 -2.44
CA ALA A 168 -3.51 -17.59 -2.23
C ALA A 168 -3.96 -16.29 -2.86
N ALA A 169 -3.20 -15.22 -2.63
CA ALA A 169 -3.59 -13.88 -3.03
C ALA A 169 -2.41 -12.97 -3.34
N LEU A 170 -2.60 -12.12 -4.35
CA LEU A 170 -1.74 -11.00 -4.66
C LEU A 170 -2.51 -9.69 -4.43
N ILE A 171 -2.03 -8.87 -3.50
CA ILE A 171 -2.53 -7.53 -3.24
C ILE A 171 -1.52 -6.55 -3.84
N THR A 172 -1.88 -5.85 -4.92
CA THR A 172 -1.02 -4.83 -5.53
C THR A 172 -1.43 -3.43 -5.10
N LEU A 173 -0.44 -2.57 -4.81
CA LEU A 173 -0.63 -1.21 -4.33
C LEU A 173 0.01 -0.25 -5.34
N GLY A 174 -0.81 0.38 -6.20
CA GLY A 174 -0.32 1.34 -7.20
C GLY A 174 0.70 0.76 -8.19
N THR A 175 0.64 -0.55 -8.46
CA THR A 175 1.60 -1.23 -9.34
C THR A 175 1.43 -0.79 -10.80
N PRO A 176 2.47 -0.30 -11.48
CA PRO A 176 2.38 0.10 -12.89
C PRO A 176 2.39 -1.13 -13.82
N HIS A 177 1.31 -1.92 -13.81
CA HIS A 177 1.14 -3.11 -14.65
C HIS A 177 1.32 -2.82 -16.15
N ARG A 178 1.06 -1.58 -16.57
CA ARG A 178 1.24 -1.14 -17.95
C ARG A 178 2.32 -0.06 -18.12
N GLY A 179 3.17 0.13 -17.10
CA GLY A 179 4.17 1.19 -17.06
C GLY A 179 3.61 2.58 -16.74
N ALA A 180 4.49 3.56 -16.53
CA ALA A 180 4.13 4.92 -16.15
C ALA A 180 4.84 5.95 -17.05
N PRO A 181 4.13 6.94 -17.62
CA PRO A 181 4.75 8.01 -18.42
C PRO A 181 5.83 8.79 -17.66
N LYS A 182 5.79 8.77 -16.31
CA LYS A 182 6.86 9.31 -15.46
C LYS A 182 8.22 8.66 -15.72
N ALA A 183 8.27 7.34 -15.96
CA ALA A 183 9.51 6.65 -16.29
C ALA A 183 10.06 7.11 -17.64
N LEU A 184 9.17 7.29 -18.63
CA LEU A 184 9.55 7.84 -19.94
C LEU A 184 10.11 9.26 -19.82
N ASP A 185 9.46 10.13 -19.04
CA ASP A 185 9.93 11.50 -18.80
C ASP A 185 11.34 11.51 -18.18
N VAL A 186 11.57 10.68 -17.16
CA VAL A 186 12.87 10.60 -16.49
C VAL A 186 13.95 10.06 -17.42
N LEU A 187 13.69 8.98 -18.16
CA LEU A 187 14.68 8.35 -19.02
C LEU A 187 14.99 9.18 -20.27
N ALA A 188 13.98 9.78 -20.90
CA ALA A 188 14.15 10.63 -22.07
C ALA A 188 14.63 12.04 -21.69
N ASN A 189 13.91 12.75 -20.82
CA ASN A 189 14.13 14.18 -20.55
C ASN A 189 15.02 14.47 -19.34
N GLY A 190 15.29 13.46 -18.52
CA GLY A 190 16.02 13.59 -17.27
C GLY A 190 15.17 14.04 -16.09
N LEU A 191 15.62 13.68 -14.89
CA LEU A 191 14.95 14.02 -13.65
C LEU A 191 15.09 15.51 -13.33
N LYS A 192 13.97 16.14 -12.97
CA LYS A 192 13.89 17.57 -12.59
C LYS A 192 13.23 17.73 -11.23
N VAL A 193 13.75 18.65 -10.41
CA VAL A 193 13.15 19.09 -9.15
C VAL A 193 13.07 20.61 -9.17
N GLY A 194 11.85 21.14 -9.30
CA GLY A 194 11.66 22.56 -9.59
C GLY A 194 12.41 22.97 -10.87
N PRO A 195 13.19 24.07 -10.86
CA PRO A 195 13.95 24.51 -12.02
C PRO A 195 15.27 23.72 -12.23
N LYS A 196 15.68 22.87 -11.29
CA LYS A 196 16.99 22.19 -11.33
C LYS A 196 16.91 20.84 -12.04
N ARG A 197 17.86 20.58 -12.94
CA ARG A 197 18.09 19.26 -13.56
C ARG A 197 19.04 18.45 -12.69
N LEU A 198 18.70 17.19 -12.44
CA LEU A 198 19.52 16.25 -11.67
C LEU A 198 20.24 15.30 -12.64
N ALA A 199 21.24 15.82 -13.36
CA ALA A 199 21.93 15.10 -14.43
C ALA A 199 22.58 13.79 -13.94
N GLY A 200 23.36 13.82 -12.86
CA GLY A 200 24.00 12.60 -12.35
C GLY A 200 23.01 11.53 -11.86
N LEU A 201 21.87 11.92 -11.29
CA LEU A 201 20.83 10.94 -10.92
C LEU A 201 20.11 10.39 -12.15
N THR A 202 19.96 11.21 -13.19
CA THR A 202 19.44 10.76 -14.49
C THR A 202 20.37 9.73 -15.13
N GLU A 203 21.68 9.97 -15.11
CA GLU A 203 22.69 9.04 -15.65
C GLU A 203 22.62 7.69 -14.95
N VAL A 204 22.52 7.70 -13.62
CA VAL A 204 22.40 6.47 -12.82
C VAL A 204 21.09 5.73 -13.11
N LEU A 205 19.96 6.42 -13.18
CA LEU A 205 18.67 5.80 -13.51
C LEU A 205 18.65 5.17 -14.90
N ARG A 206 19.41 5.72 -15.86
CA ARG A 206 19.57 5.15 -17.22
C ARG A 206 20.44 3.89 -17.25
N GLN A 207 21.12 3.55 -16.16
CA GLN A 207 21.84 2.30 -16.04
C GLN A 207 20.95 1.15 -15.56
N TRP A 208 19.82 1.43 -14.87
CA TRP A 208 19.00 0.42 -14.20
C TRP A 208 18.02 -0.26 -15.18
N PRO A 209 18.13 -1.57 -15.44
CA PRO A 209 17.14 -2.27 -16.26
C PRO A 209 15.70 -2.10 -15.76
N SER A 210 15.50 -2.11 -14.44
CA SER A 210 14.17 -1.93 -13.82
C SER A 210 13.51 -0.60 -14.17
N ALA A 211 14.27 0.48 -14.35
CA ALA A 211 13.72 1.79 -14.72
C ALA A 211 13.08 1.73 -16.11
N TYR A 212 13.68 1.00 -17.05
CA TYR A 212 13.12 0.76 -18.38
C TYR A 212 11.91 -0.18 -18.33
N GLU A 213 11.90 -1.14 -17.41
CA GLU A 213 10.74 -2.01 -17.17
C GLU A 213 9.54 -1.29 -16.55
N LEU A 214 9.67 0.00 -16.21
CA LEU A 214 8.54 0.86 -15.84
C LEU A 214 8.02 1.71 -17.02
N LEU A 215 8.60 1.60 -18.22
CA LEU A 215 8.13 2.32 -19.41
C LEU A 215 6.70 1.89 -19.77
N PRO A 216 5.86 2.83 -20.25
CA PRO A 216 4.54 2.49 -20.78
C PRO A 216 4.60 1.36 -21.81
N ARG A 217 3.66 0.42 -21.74
CA ARG A 217 3.44 -0.62 -22.75
C ARG A 217 2.19 -0.40 -23.59
N TYR A 218 1.48 0.69 -23.32
CA TYR A 218 0.34 1.18 -24.09
C TYR A 218 0.78 2.34 -25.01
N PRO A 219 -0.04 2.74 -26.00
CA PRO A 219 0.26 3.84 -26.93
C PRO A 219 0.35 5.22 -26.27
N ALA A 220 1.38 5.42 -25.44
CA ALA A 220 1.56 6.58 -24.60
C ALA A 220 2.21 7.77 -25.31
N VAL A 221 2.76 7.57 -26.51
CA VAL A 221 3.48 8.60 -27.26
C VAL A 221 2.64 9.07 -28.44
N ALA A 222 1.97 10.21 -28.30
CA ALA A 222 1.22 10.86 -29.36
C ALA A 222 2.16 11.43 -30.43
N ARG A 223 1.76 11.32 -31.70
CA ARG A 223 2.49 11.88 -32.84
C ARG A 223 1.86 13.20 -33.31
N PRO A 224 2.66 14.17 -33.78
CA PRO A 224 2.18 15.51 -34.14
C PRO A 224 1.33 15.54 -35.41
N ASP A 225 1.45 14.52 -36.27
CA ASP A 225 0.70 14.33 -37.51
C ASP A 225 -0.68 13.66 -37.32
N GLY A 226 -1.05 13.36 -36.07
CA GLY A 226 -2.28 12.62 -35.77
C GLY A 226 -2.23 11.13 -36.14
N ALA A 227 -1.07 10.61 -36.52
CA ALA A 227 -0.88 9.18 -36.75
C ALA A 227 -1.05 8.39 -35.44
N GLN A 228 -1.21 7.07 -35.57
CA GLN A 228 -1.44 6.16 -34.44
C GLN A 228 -0.38 6.38 -33.34
N PRO A 229 -0.76 6.57 -32.07
CA PRO A 229 0.23 6.76 -31.02
C PRO A 229 1.17 5.54 -30.90
N LEU A 230 2.41 5.81 -30.50
CA LEU A 230 3.47 4.82 -30.33
C LEU A 230 3.59 4.38 -28.88
N ARG A 231 4.14 3.19 -28.69
CA ARG A 231 4.66 2.71 -27.43
C ARG A 231 6.15 3.08 -27.33
N PRO A 232 6.68 3.36 -26.13
CA PRO A 232 8.10 3.66 -25.92
C PRO A 232 9.10 2.70 -26.59
N TYR A 233 8.83 1.39 -26.64
CA TYR A 233 9.73 0.42 -27.28
C TYR A 233 9.69 0.45 -28.82
N GLU A 234 8.69 1.10 -29.40
CA GLU A 234 8.52 1.30 -30.84
C GLU A 234 9.26 2.56 -31.34
N LEU A 235 9.83 3.36 -30.42
CA LEU A 235 10.62 4.52 -30.79
C LEU A 235 11.93 4.10 -31.47
N GLU A 236 12.30 4.82 -32.52
CA GLU A 236 13.53 4.61 -33.28
C GLU A 236 14.62 5.58 -32.84
N GLU A 237 15.87 5.24 -33.15
CA GLU A 237 17.01 6.13 -32.90
C GLU A 237 16.84 7.45 -33.65
N GLY A 238 17.19 8.56 -33.01
CA GLY A 238 17.10 9.88 -33.64
C GLY A 238 15.67 10.43 -33.76
N THR A 239 14.70 9.80 -33.10
CA THR A 239 13.34 10.34 -32.98
C THR A 239 13.37 11.74 -32.31
N GLY A 240 13.13 12.78 -33.11
CA GLY A 240 13.26 14.21 -32.72
C GLY A 240 14.68 14.78 -32.92
N THR A 241 14.80 15.99 -33.46
CA THR A 241 16.06 16.67 -33.85
C THR A 241 16.99 17.06 -32.69
N GLY A 242 16.61 16.77 -31.44
CA GLY A 242 17.41 16.96 -30.22
C GLY A 242 17.79 15.66 -29.46
N ALA A 243 17.52 14.49 -30.05
CA ALA A 243 17.88 13.12 -29.63
C ALA A 243 18.04 12.84 -28.12
N ALA A 244 16.91 12.82 -27.39
CA ALA A 244 16.79 12.21 -26.06
C ALA A 244 16.73 10.66 -26.10
N VAL A 245 16.42 10.10 -27.26
CA VAL A 245 16.26 8.66 -27.52
C VAL A 245 17.39 8.17 -28.41
N GLY A 246 18.46 7.68 -27.78
CA GLY A 246 19.60 7.06 -28.47
C GLY A 246 19.47 5.54 -28.56
N GLU A 247 20.38 4.89 -29.28
CA GLU A 247 20.44 3.44 -29.47
C GLU A 247 20.30 2.64 -28.15
N SER A 248 21.01 3.08 -27.10
CA SER A 248 20.95 2.44 -25.78
C SER A 248 19.55 2.47 -25.16
N PHE A 249 18.81 3.57 -25.32
CA PHE A 249 17.43 3.65 -24.85
C PHE A 249 16.55 2.66 -25.60
N VAL A 250 16.63 2.64 -26.93
CA VAL A 250 15.80 1.75 -27.77
C VAL A 250 16.05 0.29 -27.43
N ARG A 251 17.33 -0.10 -27.29
CA ARG A 251 17.72 -1.45 -26.89
C ARG A 251 17.14 -1.84 -25.53
N GLN A 252 17.31 -0.99 -24.51
CA GLN A 252 16.80 -1.27 -23.17
C GLN A 252 15.27 -1.27 -23.12
N ALA A 253 14.59 -0.38 -23.85
CA ALA A 253 13.13 -0.35 -23.92
C ALA A 253 12.55 -1.63 -24.55
N LYS A 254 13.21 -2.18 -25.59
CA LYS A 254 12.82 -3.47 -26.19
C LYS A 254 13.05 -4.64 -25.24
N ALA A 255 14.20 -4.69 -24.56
CA ALA A 255 14.48 -5.73 -23.56
C ALA A 255 13.47 -5.69 -22.40
N ALA A 256 13.17 -4.49 -21.89
CA ALA A 256 12.18 -4.26 -20.86
C ALA A 256 10.78 -4.70 -21.28
N PHE A 257 10.39 -4.45 -22.53
CA PHE A 257 9.10 -4.91 -23.06
C PHE A 257 9.02 -6.46 -23.08
N GLY A 258 10.12 -7.15 -23.39
CA GLY A 258 10.18 -8.62 -23.34
C GLY A 258 9.81 -9.20 -21.96
N VAL A 259 10.27 -8.57 -20.87
CA VAL A 259 9.90 -8.97 -19.49
C VAL A 259 8.39 -8.86 -19.25
N HIS A 260 7.74 -7.83 -19.80
CA HIS A 260 6.28 -7.67 -19.74
C HIS A 260 5.52 -8.64 -20.64
N GLN A 261 6.12 -9.09 -21.75
CA GLN A 261 5.54 -10.12 -22.60
C GLN A 261 5.56 -11.48 -21.88
N ASP A 262 6.64 -11.80 -21.17
CA ASP A 262 6.72 -13.01 -20.34
C ASP A 262 5.61 -13.02 -19.28
N ILE A 263 5.44 -11.91 -18.56
CA ILE A 263 4.37 -11.77 -17.54
C ILE A 263 3.00 -11.97 -18.20
N GLU A 264 2.69 -11.25 -19.28
CA GLU A 264 1.37 -11.32 -19.91
C GLU A 264 1.07 -12.72 -20.48
N SER A 265 2.04 -13.34 -21.14
CA SER A 265 1.89 -14.68 -21.71
C SER A 265 1.61 -15.72 -20.62
N ALA A 266 2.38 -15.70 -19.54
CA ALA A 266 2.18 -16.63 -18.44
C ALA A 266 0.85 -16.39 -17.70
N TRP A 267 0.49 -15.12 -17.45
CA TRP A 267 -0.76 -14.78 -16.77
C TRP A 267 -2.00 -15.11 -17.61
N THR A 268 -1.93 -14.97 -18.93
CA THR A 268 -3.00 -15.43 -19.83
C THR A 268 -3.21 -16.94 -19.73
N GLY A 269 -2.12 -17.71 -19.62
CA GLY A 269 -2.19 -19.15 -19.34
C GLY A 269 -2.83 -19.47 -17.98
N LEU A 270 -2.49 -18.70 -16.94
CA LEU A 270 -3.04 -18.90 -15.59
C LEU A 270 -4.55 -18.64 -15.51
N LEU A 271 -5.10 -17.70 -16.29
CA LEU A 271 -6.54 -17.41 -16.31
C LEU A 271 -7.39 -18.63 -16.71
N ALA A 272 -6.83 -19.54 -17.51
CA ALA A 272 -7.50 -20.78 -17.91
C ALA A 272 -7.26 -21.94 -16.92
N GLY A 273 -6.38 -21.75 -15.93
CA GLY A 273 -5.91 -22.80 -15.03
C GLY A 273 -6.56 -22.76 -13.63
N PRO A 274 -6.56 -23.89 -12.90
CA PRO A 274 -7.12 -23.98 -11.55
C PRO A 274 -6.27 -23.25 -10.50
N ASP A 275 -5.06 -22.82 -10.85
CA ASP A 275 -4.05 -22.28 -9.93
C ASP A 275 -3.99 -20.75 -9.92
N LEU A 276 -4.92 -20.07 -10.60
CA LEU A 276 -5.03 -18.61 -10.55
C LEU A 276 -5.15 -18.15 -9.08
N PRO A 277 -4.23 -17.29 -8.58
CA PRO A 277 -4.40 -16.69 -7.26
C PRO A 277 -5.47 -15.60 -7.32
N GLU A 278 -6.09 -15.28 -6.19
CA GLU A 278 -6.91 -14.07 -6.11
C GLU A 278 -6.02 -12.84 -6.30
N VAL A 279 -6.48 -11.85 -7.05
CA VAL A 279 -5.74 -10.60 -7.26
C VAL A 279 -6.61 -9.44 -6.85
N THR A 280 -6.14 -8.63 -5.89
CA THR A 280 -6.77 -7.38 -5.51
C THR A 280 -5.88 -6.22 -5.92
N ALA A 281 -6.32 -5.45 -6.92
CA ALA A 281 -5.63 -4.23 -7.33
C ALA A 281 -6.13 -3.03 -6.52
N VAL A 282 -5.27 -2.49 -5.65
CA VAL A 282 -5.51 -1.24 -4.91
C VAL A 282 -4.80 -0.11 -5.65
N PHE A 283 -5.55 0.91 -6.06
CA PHE A 283 -5.02 1.99 -6.88
C PHE A 283 -5.47 3.36 -6.38
N GLY A 284 -4.55 4.33 -6.40
CA GLY A 284 -4.89 5.71 -6.13
C GLY A 284 -5.68 6.32 -7.29
N ARG A 285 -6.73 7.08 -6.98
CA ARG A 285 -7.59 7.75 -7.96
C ARG A 285 -7.70 9.25 -7.67
N GLY A 286 -7.80 10.04 -8.74
CA GLY A 286 -8.15 11.47 -8.64
C GLY A 286 -6.95 12.41 -8.51
N HIS A 287 -5.71 11.91 -8.50
CA HIS A 287 -4.52 12.75 -8.43
C HIS A 287 -3.96 13.05 -9.81
N ALA A 288 -3.65 14.33 -10.06
CA ALA A 288 -3.06 14.79 -11.32
C ALA A 288 -1.75 14.06 -11.63
N THR A 289 -1.78 13.17 -12.62
CA THR A 289 -0.73 12.20 -12.96
C THR A 289 -0.31 12.36 -14.42
N LEU A 290 0.95 12.07 -14.77
CA LEU A 290 1.40 12.09 -16.17
C LEU A 290 0.73 10.96 -16.95
N GLN A 291 0.08 11.27 -18.07
CA GLN A 291 -0.78 10.34 -18.83
C GLN A 291 -0.22 9.96 -20.20
N GLN A 292 0.45 10.90 -20.87
CA GLN A 292 0.98 10.69 -22.22
C GLN A 292 2.24 11.54 -22.47
N ALA A 293 2.99 11.18 -23.49
CA ALA A 293 4.03 12.00 -24.10
C ALA A 293 3.59 12.48 -25.48
N LEU A 294 4.01 13.68 -25.86
CA LEU A 294 3.85 14.23 -27.19
C LEU A 294 5.23 14.26 -27.85
N LEU A 295 5.33 13.64 -29.02
CA LEU A 295 6.50 13.72 -29.85
C LEU A 295 6.50 15.06 -30.61
N SER A 296 7.64 15.75 -30.58
CA SER A 296 7.87 16.96 -31.35
C SER A 296 9.21 16.88 -32.09
N SER A 297 9.46 17.86 -32.96
CA SER A 297 10.78 18.03 -33.57
C SER A 297 11.88 18.21 -32.52
N THR A 298 11.60 18.70 -31.31
CA THR A 298 12.62 18.98 -30.28
C THR A 298 12.80 17.85 -29.25
N GLY A 299 12.02 16.76 -29.36
CA GLY A 299 12.10 15.60 -28.46
C GLY A 299 10.72 15.17 -27.93
N LEU A 300 10.69 14.62 -26.71
CA LEU A 300 9.47 14.15 -26.06
C LEU A 300 9.03 15.11 -24.96
N SER A 301 7.78 15.55 -24.98
CA SER A 301 7.18 16.32 -23.89
C SER A 301 6.13 15.48 -23.17
N VAL A 302 6.29 15.24 -21.87
CA VAL A 302 5.36 14.42 -21.10
C VAL A 302 4.34 15.31 -20.38
N SER A 303 3.06 14.97 -20.49
CA SER A 303 1.93 15.78 -20.04
C SER A 303 0.98 15.01 -19.12
N LYS A 304 0.25 15.75 -18.30
CA LYS A 304 -0.86 15.23 -17.47
C LYS A 304 -2.18 15.13 -18.22
N ASN A 305 -2.26 15.69 -19.42
CA ASN A 305 -3.47 15.62 -20.24
C ASN A 305 -3.69 14.17 -20.69
N ALA A 306 -4.88 13.62 -20.45
CA ALA A 306 -5.23 12.29 -20.92
C ALA A 306 -5.30 12.24 -22.47
N PRO A 307 -4.83 11.15 -23.11
CA PRO A 307 -5.06 10.96 -24.53
C PRO A 307 -6.55 10.70 -24.82
N GLY A 308 -7.04 11.11 -26.00
CA GLY A 308 -8.46 10.99 -26.36
C GLY A 308 -8.98 9.55 -26.45
N TRP A 309 -8.11 8.57 -26.60
CA TRP A 309 -8.46 7.14 -26.59
C TRP A 309 -8.58 6.55 -25.17
N LEU A 310 -8.15 7.28 -24.13
CA LEU A 310 -8.10 6.77 -22.77
C LEU A 310 -9.52 6.58 -22.21
N PRO A 311 -9.92 5.36 -21.81
CA PRO A 311 -11.17 5.19 -21.09
C PRO A 311 -11.06 5.86 -19.71
N ASN A 312 -12.11 6.57 -19.31
CA ASN A 312 -12.22 7.23 -18.00
C ASN A 312 -11.07 8.21 -17.69
N PRO A 313 -10.89 9.28 -18.49
CA PRO A 313 -9.80 10.24 -18.30
C PRO A 313 -9.78 10.89 -16.90
N ASP A 314 -10.94 10.99 -16.26
CA ASP A 314 -11.11 11.60 -14.92
C ASP A 314 -10.61 10.72 -13.77
N TRP A 315 -10.29 9.44 -14.01
CA TRP A 315 -9.70 8.61 -12.96
C TRP A 315 -8.29 9.08 -12.59
N LEU A 316 -7.62 9.75 -13.52
CA LEU A 316 -6.26 10.26 -13.36
C LEU A 316 -5.29 9.15 -12.90
N GLY A 317 -4.77 9.26 -11.68
CA GLY A 317 -3.89 8.27 -11.06
C GLY A 317 -3.58 8.62 -9.60
N ASP A 318 -2.44 8.14 -9.11
CA ASP A 318 -1.97 8.34 -7.73
C ASP A 318 -0.89 9.45 -7.60
N GLY A 319 -0.68 10.21 -8.67
CA GLY A 319 0.36 11.24 -8.82
C GLY A 319 1.64 10.72 -9.49
N THR A 320 1.79 9.40 -9.65
CA THR A 320 2.94 8.75 -10.32
C THR A 320 2.47 7.79 -11.41
N VAL A 321 1.57 6.86 -11.06
CA VAL A 321 1.05 5.80 -11.91
C VAL A 321 -0.38 6.15 -12.34
N PRO A 322 -0.67 6.17 -13.66
CA PRO A 322 -2.03 6.28 -14.16
C PRO A 322 -2.93 5.17 -13.62
N ALA A 323 -4.17 5.49 -13.26
CA ALA A 323 -5.13 4.51 -12.73
C ALA A 323 -5.36 3.34 -13.71
N ILE A 324 -5.33 3.61 -15.02
CA ILE A 324 -5.44 2.59 -16.07
C ILE A 324 -4.25 1.61 -16.11
N SER A 325 -3.09 2.05 -15.61
CA SER A 325 -1.88 1.23 -15.52
C SER A 325 -1.80 0.51 -14.18
N ALA A 326 -2.44 1.06 -13.14
CA ALA A 326 -2.54 0.47 -11.82
C ALA A 326 -3.45 -0.78 -11.76
N ILE A 327 -4.11 -1.13 -12.86
CA ILE A 327 -5.02 -2.27 -12.97
C ILE A 327 -4.43 -3.27 -13.99
N PRO A 328 -4.25 -4.55 -13.62
CA PRO A 328 -3.83 -5.59 -14.53
C PRO A 328 -4.75 -5.72 -15.76
N ILE A 329 -4.19 -6.04 -16.92
CA ILE A 329 -4.98 -6.19 -18.15
C ILE A 329 -5.94 -7.38 -18.09
N GLU A 330 -5.56 -8.42 -17.37
CA GLU A 330 -6.32 -9.64 -17.17
C GLU A 330 -7.55 -9.44 -16.28
N GLN A 331 -7.55 -8.38 -15.47
CA GLN A 331 -8.67 -8.06 -14.59
C GLN A 331 -9.74 -7.21 -15.27
N GLN A 332 -9.66 -6.95 -16.59
CA GLN A 332 -10.57 -6.07 -17.33
C GLN A 332 -12.06 -6.33 -17.04
N ASP A 333 -12.44 -7.59 -16.77
CA ASP A 333 -13.82 -8.01 -16.51
C ASP A 333 -14.10 -8.44 -15.05
N ILE A 334 -13.10 -8.42 -14.17
CA ILE A 334 -13.17 -8.94 -12.79
C ILE A 334 -13.31 -7.79 -11.77
N ARG A 335 -14.19 -8.01 -10.76
CA ARG A 335 -14.74 -6.99 -9.85
C ARG A 335 -13.89 -6.65 -8.60
N ILE A 336 -12.74 -7.28 -8.37
CA ILE A 336 -11.96 -7.05 -7.14
C ILE A 336 -10.88 -5.98 -7.36
N ARG A 337 -11.30 -4.72 -7.44
CA ARG A 337 -10.42 -3.54 -7.51
C ARG A 337 -10.84 -2.53 -6.45
N ARG A 338 -9.89 -1.92 -5.75
CA ARG A 338 -10.18 -0.92 -4.70
C ARG A 338 -9.53 0.41 -5.09
N GLY A 339 -10.36 1.38 -5.46
CA GLY A 339 -9.92 2.76 -5.65
C GLY A 339 -9.81 3.46 -4.30
N VAL A 340 -8.68 4.11 -4.04
CA VAL A 340 -8.41 4.74 -2.74
C VAL A 340 -7.91 6.18 -2.92
N PRO A 341 -8.10 7.08 -1.94
CA PRO A 341 -7.69 8.49 -2.05
C PRO A 341 -6.18 8.72 -1.85
N GLU A 342 -5.41 7.72 -1.43
CA GLU A 342 -3.98 7.85 -1.18
C GLU A 342 -3.16 8.11 -2.46
N ARG A 343 -2.09 8.90 -2.30
CA ARG A 343 -1.05 9.11 -3.33
C ARG A 343 -0.03 7.98 -3.31
N HIS A 344 0.74 7.84 -4.39
CA HIS A 344 1.64 6.71 -4.65
C HIS A 344 2.44 6.23 -3.42
N MET A 345 3.23 7.10 -2.78
CA MET A 345 4.06 6.71 -1.63
C MET A 345 3.24 6.28 -0.40
N ALA A 346 2.07 6.89 -0.17
CA ALA A 346 1.23 6.58 0.98
C ALA A 346 0.52 5.22 0.82
N LEU A 347 0.29 4.77 -0.43
CA LEU A 347 -0.31 3.45 -0.72
C LEU A 347 0.48 2.31 -0.09
N GLY A 348 1.81 2.39 -0.06
CA GLY A 348 2.69 1.40 0.57
C GLY A 348 2.41 1.16 2.07
N SER A 349 1.60 2.04 2.70
CA SER A 349 1.16 1.93 4.09
C SER A 349 -0.36 1.91 4.25
N SER A 350 -1.15 1.72 3.19
CA SER A 350 -2.62 1.82 3.24
C SER A 350 -3.25 0.83 4.23
N SER A 351 -4.29 1.27 4.96
CA SER A 351 -5.05 0.41 5.88
C SER A 351 -5.83 -0.68 5.15
N VAL A 352 -6.17 -0.46 3.88
CA VAL A 352 -6.87 -1.43 3.04
C VAL A 352 -6.15 -2.77 2.99
N VAL A 353 -4.81 -2.78 3.09
CA VAL A 353 -4.04 -4.03 3.16
C VAL A 353 -4.44 -4.84 4.38
N VAL A 354 -4.54 -4.19 5.53
CA VAL A 354 -4.87 -4.85 6.80
C VAL A 354 -6.30 -5.36 6.80
N ASP A 355 -7.23 -4.61 6.19
CA ASP A 355 -8.61 -5.03 6.01
C ASP A 355 -8.70 -6.30 5.15
N ILE A 356 -7.99 -6.33 4.00
CA ILE A 356 -7.94 -7.51 3.14
C ILE A 356 -7.29 -8.69 3.88
N LEU A 357 -6.15 -8.49 4.56
CA LEU A 357 -5.50 -9.57 5.31
C LEU A 357 -6.43 -10.13 6.41
N ALA A 358 -7.29 -9.30 7.01
CA ALA A 358 -8.26 -9.74 8.00
C ALA A 358 -9.36 -10.64 7.37
N GLU A 359 -9.76 -10.36 6.13
CA GLU A 359 -10.66 -11.24 5.35
C GLU A 359 -10.04 -12.63 5.17
N TYR A 360 -8.74 -12.72 4.87
CA TYR A 360 -8.01 -13.99 4.74
C TYR A 360 -7.70 -14.69 6.05
N ALA A 361 -7.54 -13.93 7.14
CA ALA A 361 -7.44 -14.48 8.48
C ALA A 361 -8.78 -15.10 8.91
N GLY A 362 -9.90 -14.74 8.26
CA GLY A 362 -11.22 -15.26 8.52
C GLY A 362 -11.60 -15.02 9.97
N GLU A 363 -12.12 -13.82 10.26
CA GLU A 363 -12.93 -13.63 11.47
C GLU A 363 -13.98 -14.75 11.48
N PRO A 364 -14.00 -15.64 12.48
CA PRO A 364 -14.89 -16.78 12.48
C PRO A 364 -16.36 -16.31 12.40
N LEU A 365 -17.04 -16.65 11.31
CA LEU A 365 -18.49 -16.50 11.20
C LEU A 365 -19.23 -17.59 12.01
N ASP A 366 -18.52 -18.35 12.84
CA ASP A 366 -19.09 -19.31 13.78
C ASP A 366 -20.14 -18.62 14.67
N SER A 367 -19.91 -17.33 14.98
CA SER A 367 -20.89 -16.49 15.69
C SER A 367 -22.13 -16.09 14.90
N VAL A 368 -22.07 -16.13 13.58
CA VAL A 368 -23.25 -15.93 12.71
C VAL A 368 -24.10 -17.21 12.63
N ARG A 369 -23.52 -18.38 12.95
CA ARG A 369 -24.27 -19.64 13.09
C ARG A 369 -24.84 -19.87 14.50
N GLY A 370 -24.60 -18.94 15.43
CA GLY A 370 -25.14 -18.99 16.79
C GLY A 370 -24.11 -19.29 17.89
N ASP A 371 -22.82 -19.41 17.56
CA ASP A 371 -21.80 -19.60 18.59
C ASP A 371 -21.36 -18.27 19.21
N LYS A 372 -21.53 -18.11 20.52
CA LYS A 372 -21.15 -16.88 21.21
C LYS A 372 -19.63 -16.65 21.05
N PRO A 373 -19.17 -15.45 20.62
CA PRO A 373 -17.74 -15.13 20.53
C PRO A 373 -16.98 -15.49 21.82
N ASP A 374 -15.79 -16.06 21.69
CA ASP A 374 -14.97 -16.59 22.80
C ASP A 374 -14.54 -15.51 23.82
N ARG A 375 -14.73 -14.23 23.51
CA ARG A 375 -14.38 -13.10 24.38
C ARG A 375 -15.54 -12.12 24.47
N PRO A 376 -15.82 -11.58 25.67
CA PRO A 376 -16.85 -10.57 25.82
C PRO A 376 -16.50 -9.25 25.15
N TRP A 377 -17.52 -8.49 24.74
CA TRP A 377 -17.39 -7.17 24.10
C TRP A 377 -18.51 -6.22 24.57
N LEU A 378 -18.37 -4.93 24.29
CA LEU A 378 -19.38 -3.91 24.60
C LEU A 378 -20.09 -3.49 23.30
N GLY A 379 -21.43 -3.50 23.32
CA GLY A 379 -22.28 -2.84 22.34
C GLY A 379 -22.69 -1.46 22.85
N LEU A 380 -22.71 -0.46 21.96
CA LEU A 380 -23.11 0.90 22.26
C LEU A 380 -24.42 1.23 21.55
N ASP A 381 -25.28 1.97 22.25
CA ASP A 381 -26.54 2.51 21.72
C ASP A 381 -26.52 4.02 21.98
N LEU A 382 -26.24 4.80 20.94
CA LEU A 382 -26.22 6.26 20.97
C LEU A 382 -26.57 6.81 19.59
N ASP A 383 -27.12 8.03 19.57
CA ASP A 383 -27.33 8.77 18.32
C ASP A 383 -26.01 9.39 17.82
N ASP A 384 -25.78 9.35 16.52
CA ASP A 384 -24.60 9.93 15.87
C ASP A 384 -24.56 11.47 15.97
N THR A 385 -25.73 12.08 16.22
CA THR A 385 -25.93 13.54 16.27
C THR A 385 -26.77 13.97 17.46
N ALA A 386 -26.37 15.06 18.13
CA ALA A 386 -27.12 15.67 19.23
C ALA A 386 -27.19 17.19 19.13
N LEU A 387 -28.18 17.79 19.80
CA LEU A 387 -28.28 19.24 19.95
C LEU A 387 -27.42 19.73 21.11
N SER A 388 -26.78 20.87 20.91
CA SER A 388 -26.00 21.60 21.91
C SER A 388 -26.90 21.98 23.09
N GLY A 389 -26.54 21.56 24.31
CA GLY A 389 -27.30 21.79 25.53
C GLY A 389 -28.18 20.63 26.00
N ASP A 390 -28.42 19.63 25.14
CA ASP A 390 -29.20 18.45 25.50
C ASP A 390 -28.30 17.30 25.99
N PRO A 391 -28.68 16.58 27.06
CA PRO A 391 -28.00 15.36 27.46
C PRO A 391 -28.13 14.27 26.39
N VAL A 392 -27.02 13.61 26.07
CA VAL A 392 -26.97 12.46 25.17
C VAL A 392 -27.03 11.19 25.99
N THR A 393 -28.04 10.37 25.72
CA THR A 393 -28.15 9.03 26.31
C THR A 393 -27.19 8.08 25.61
N VAL A 394 -26.36 7.39 26.38
CA VAL A 394 -25.50 6.31 25.91
C VAL A 394 -25.90 5.03 26.63
N GLY A 395 -26.49 4.10 25.88
CA GLY A 395 -26.70 2.72 26.29
C GLY A 395 -25.43 1.89 26.07
N VAL A 396 -25.12 1.02 27.01
CA VAL A 396 -24.00 0.08 26.93
C VAL A 396 -24.51 -1.32 27.25
N THR A 397 -24.23 -2.29 26.40
CA THR A 397 -24.57 -3.71 26.63
C THR A 397 -23.30 -4.55 26.64
N LEU A 398 -23.10 -5.37 27.68
CA LEU A 398 -22.06 -6.39 27.70
C LEU A 398 -22.58 -7.64 26.97
N HIS A 399 -21.79 -8.12 26.03
CA HIS A 399 -22.08 -9.34 25.29
C HIS A 399 -20.95 -10.36 25.52
N GLY A 400 -21.25 -11.65 25.35
CA GLY A 400 -20.26 -12.73 25.48
C GLY A 400 -19.84 -13.08 26.92
N ALA A 401 -20.33 -12.36 27.94
CA ALA A 401 -20.20 -12.70 29.35
C ALA A 401 -21.41 -12.15 30.14
N GLN A 402 -21.62 -12.68 31.35
CA GLN A 402 -22.57 -12.12 32.32
C GLN A 402 -21.82 -11.21 33.29
N ALA A 403 -22.35 -10.02 33.54
CA ALA A 403 -21.79 -9.09 34.49
C ALA A 403 -21.99 -9.59 35.93
N ASP A 404 -20.93 -9.53 36.73
CA ASP A 404 -21.01 -9.77 38.18
C ASP A 404 -20.94 -8.44 38.95
N GLU A 405 -20.92 -8.52 40.28
CA GLU A 405 -20.87 -7.36 41.19
C GLU A 405 -19.60 -6.51 41.03
N ARG A 406 -18.56 -7.02 40.37
CA ARG A 406 -17.29 -6.32 40.14
C ARG A 406 -17.30 -5.53 38.82
N THR A 407 -18.18 -5.86 37.89
CA THR A 407 -18.27 -5.17 36.60
C THR A 407 -18.75 -3.73 36.79
N GLN A 408 -17.86 -2.77 36.51
CA GLN A 408 -18.17 -1.34 36.49
C GLN A 408 -17.99 -0.80 35.08
N VAL A 409 -18.96 -0.02 34.61
CA VAL A 409 -18.90 0.67 33.31
C VAL A 409 -18.84 2.16 33.54
N ARG A 410 -17.97 2.84 32.80
CA ARG A 410 -17.82 4.30 32.83
C ARG A 410 -17.78 4.86 31.42
N SER A 411 -18.22 6.09 31.27
CA SER A 411 -18.25 6.83 30.01
C SER A 411 -17.65 8.22 30.14
N ARG A 412 -17.14 8.78 29.04
CA ARG A 412 -16.73 10.19 28.96
C ARG A 412 -16.77 10.72 27.52
N LEU A 413 -16.76 12.03 27.39
CA LEU A 413 -16.58 12.74 26.12
C LEU A 413 -15.17 13.32 26.03
N ARG A 414 -14.61 13.31 24.82
CA ARG A 414 -13.34 13.96 24.49
C ARG A 414 -13.51 14.76 23.20
N ALA A 415 -13.35 16.07 23.26
CA ALA A 415 -13.43 16.92 22.07
C ALA A 415 -12.36 16.53 21.04
N ARG A 416 -12.75 16.46 19.75
CA ARG A 416 -11.86 16.16 18.62
C ARG A 416 -11.40 17.42 17.88
N ASP A 417 -12.21 18.49 17.90
CA ASP A 417 -11.94 19.74 17.17
C ASP A 417 -11.21 20.78 18.01
N GLY A 418 -10.22 21.46 17.42
CA GLY A 418 -9.29 22.38 18.10
C GLY A 418 -9.88 23.69 18.67
N GLN A 419 -11.17 23.95 18.46
CA GLN A 419 -11.90 25.10 19.04
C GLN A 419 -12.35 24.82 20.49
N GLN A 420 -12.65 23.56 20.83
CA GLN A 420 -13.04 23.12 22.16
C GLN A 420 -11.92 22.23 22.74
N LYS A 421 -11.24 22.69 23.80
CA LYS A 421 -10.29 21.85 24.55
C LYS A 421 -10.98 21.31 25.79
N GLY A 422 -11.27 20.00 25.81
CA GLY A 422 -11.85 19.37 26.99
C GLY A 422 -11.95 17.86 26.87
N THR A 423 -11.66 17.19 27.98
CA THR A 423 -12.03 15.78 28.21
C THR A 423 -12.86 15.77 29.48
N THR A 424 -14.08 15.27 29.41
CA THR A 424 -14.92 15.15 30.60
C THR A 424 -14.29 14.09 31.53
N PRO A 425 -14.51 14.18 32.84
CA PRO A 425 -14.16 13.08 33.73
C PRO A 425 -14.90 11.80 33.31
N TRP A 426 -14.34 10.66 33.69
CA TRP A 426 -15.05 9.38 33.60
C TRP A 426 -16.25 9.41 34.55
N LEU A 427 -17.45 9.28 34.00
CA LEU A 427 -18.71 9.19 34.72
C LEU A 427 -19.14 7.72 34.82
N PRO A 428 -19.66 7.27 35.96
CA PRO A 428 -20.20 5.92 36.07
C PRO A 428 -21.48 5.79 35.22
N CYS A 429 -21.63 4.65 34.55
CA CYS A 429 -22.89 4.27 33.91
C CYS A 429 -23.77 3.53 34.92
N THR A 430 -25.06 3.88 34.97
CA THR A 430 -26.05 3.26 35.84
C THR A 430 -26.50 1.93 35.24
N ARG A 431 -26.51 0.85 36.03
CA ARG A 431 -26.96 -0.46 35.58
C ARG A 431 -28.47 -0.41 35.31
N SER A 432 -28.88 -0.70 34.07
CA SER A 432 -30.27 -0.69 33.60
C SER A 432 -30.83 -2.10 33.34
N GLY A 433 -29.98 -3.13 33.44
CA GLY A 433 -30.35 -4.55 33.41
C GLY A 433 -29.14 -5.44 33.73
N ASP A 434 -29.31 -6.76 33.65
CA ASP A 434 -28.25 -7.71 34.06
C ASP A 434 -26.92 -7.44 33.33
N ASP A 435 -26.95 -7.23 32.02
CA ASP A 435 -25.74 -6.94 31.22
C ASP A 435 -25.83 -5.57 30.54
N ARG A 436 -26.60 -4.63 31.10
CA ARG A 436 -26.86 -3.33 30.47
C ARG A 436 -26.65 -2.16 31.42
N TRP A 437 -26.11 -1.08 30.88
CA TRP A 437 -25.91 0.19 31.56
C TRP A 437 -26.34 1.35 30.69
N GLN A 438 -26.58 2.48 31.33
CA GLN A 438 -26.93 3.72 30.68
C GLN A 438 -26.21 4.89 31.36
N ALA A 439 -25.80 5.89 30.58
CA ALA A 439 -25.29 7.15 31.09
C ALA A 439 -25.87 8.30 30.27
N GLU A 440 -26.00 9.46 30.91
CA GLU A 440 -26.26 10.72 30.23
C GLU A 440 -24.96 11.54 30.20
N LEU A 441 -24.54 11.90 28.99
CA LEU A 441 -23.37 12.72 28.76
C LEU A 441 -23.83 14.08 28.24
N LEU A 442 -23.41 15.16 28.88
CA LEU A 442 -23.71 16.52 28.44
C LEU A 442 -22.51 17.09 27.66
N PRO A 443 -22.61 17.28 26.33
CA PRO A 443 -21.54 17.90 25.58
C PRO A 443 -21.36 19.38 25.99
N PRO A 444 -20.12 19.88 26.13
CA PRO A 444 -19.86 21.27 26.49
C PRO A 444 -20.30 22.33 25.47
N GLY A 445 -20.68 21.93 24.26
CA GLY A 445 -21.16 22.81 23.17
C GLY A 445 -21.06 22.12 21.81
N ALA A 446 -21.40 22.82 20.73
CA ALA A 446 -21.29 22.29 19.37
C ALA A 446 -19.85 21.89 18.99
N GLY A 447 -19.73 20.85 18.17
CA GLY A 447 -18.46 20.28 17.71
C GLY A 447 -18.47 18.75 17.67
N THR A 448 -17.34 18.17 17.28
CA THR A 448 -17.18 16.71 17.22
C THR A 448 -16.54 16.17 18.50
N TYR A 449 -17.14 15.15 19.11
CA TYR A 449 -16.64 14.50 20.32
C TYR A 449 -16.40 13.00 20.09
N SER A 450 -15.36 12.46 20.70
CA SER A 450 -15.21 11.03 20.92
C SER A 450 -15.93 10.64 22.20
N VAL A 451 -16.88 9.73 22.10
CA VAL A 451 -17.50 9.04 23.24
C VAL A 451 -16.61 7.87 23.59
N GLU A 452 -16.05 7.82 24.79
CA GLU A 452 -15.20 6.73 25.25
C GLU A 452 -15.89 5.98 26.39
N ILE A 453 -15.95 4.65 26.28
CA ILE A 453 -16.53 3.74 27.26
C ILE A 453 -15.45 2.79 27.77
N ALA A 454 -15.41 2.57 29.08
CA ALA A 454 -14.52 1.61 29.72
C ALA A 454 -15.32 0.74 30.70
N ALA A 455 -15.22 -0.56 30.55
CA ALA A 455 -15.70 -1.54 31.53
C ALA A 455 -14.50 -2.18 32.24
N THR A 456 -14.58 -2.32 33.56
CA THR A 456 -13.56 -2.94 34.42
C THR A 456 -14.19 -4.00 35.32
N GLY A 457 -13.43 -4.98 35.77
CA GLY A 457 -13.97 -6.13 36.51
C GLY A 457 -14.80 -7.08 35.62
N VAL A 458 -14.61 -7.04 34.30
CA VAL A 458 -15.36 -7.88 33.37
C VAL A 458 -14.86 -9.34 33.48
N PRO A 459 -15.74 -10.33 33.71
CA PRO A 459 -15.33 -11.73 33.74
C PRO A 459 -14.54 -12.14 32.48
N ALA A 460 -13.52 -12.97 32.67
CA ALA A 460 -12.59 -13.49 31.66
C ALA A 460 -11.56 -12.51 31.05
N VAL A 461 -11.80 -11.19 31.03
CA VAL A 461 -10.89 -10.23 30.36
C VAL A 461 -10.47 -9.03 31.22
N ASP A 462 -11.05 -8.88 32.41
CA ASP A 462 -10.86 -7.80 33.40
C ASP A 462 -11.25 -6.39 32.89
N ARG A 463 -10.82 -5.99 31.69
CA ARG A 463 -11.10 -4.67 31.12
C ARG A 463 -11.52 -4.75 29.65
N LEU A 464 -12.54 -3.97 29.32
CA LEU A 464 -12.99 -3.71 27.95
C LEU A 464 -13.12 -2.20 27.71
N SER A 465 -13.05 -1.80 26.44
CA SER A 465 -13.33 -0.43 26.04
C SER A 465 -14.03 -0.41 24.68
N ALA A 466 -14.91 0.56 24.50
CA ALA A 466 -15.56 0.86 23.23
C ALA A 466 -15.63 2.38 23.06
N GLY A 467 -15.92 2.85 21.85
CA GLY A 467 -16.11 4.27 21.64
C GLY A 467 -16.69 4.58 20.29
N ASP A 468 -17.23 5.78 20.18
CA ASP A 468 -17.88 6.28 18.97
C ASP A 468 -17.64 7.79 18.79
N VAL A 469 -18.18 8.35 17.72
CA VAL A 469 -18.07 9.76 17.37
C VAL A 469 -19.45 10.40 17.40
N LEU A 470 -19.60 11.43 18.22
CA LEU A 470 -20.81 12.23 18.35
C LEU A 470 -20.61 13.60 17.70
N GLY A 471 -21.48 13.95 16.75
CA GLY A 471 -21.59 15.31 16.23
C GLY A 471 -22.59 16.13 17.03
N VAL A 472 -22.18 17.27 17.58
CA VAL A 472 -23.08 18.17 18.33
C VAL A 472 -23.27 19.45 17.54
N VAL A 473 -24.52 19.83 17.29
CA VAL A 473 -24.87 21.04 16.53
C VAL A 473 -25.67 22.01 17.39
N ASP A 474 -25.45 23.31 17.22
CA ASP A 474 -26.30 24.31 17.87
C ASP A 474 -27.69 24.28 17.20
N ALA A 475 -28.75 24.39 18.01
CA ALA A 475 -30.08 24.57 17.48
C ALA A 475 -30.14 25.93 16.76
N GLU A 476 -30.27 25.94 15.43
CA GLU A 476 -30.52 27.18 14.71
C GLU A 476 -31.86 27.77 15.19
N PHE A 477 -31.82 29.01 15.69
CA PHE A 477 -33.01 29.80 15.96
C PHE A 477 -33.74 30.09 14.63
N GLU A 478 -34.74 29.27 14.28
CA GLU A 478 -35.76 29.71 13.33
C GLU A 478 -36.59 30.83 13.98
N GLY A 479 -36.33 32.07 13.58
CA GLY A 479 -37.17 33.20 13.96
C GLY A 479 -36.64 34.57 13.54
N ALA A 480 -36.87 34.96 12.27
CA ALA A 480 -37.35 36.31 11.89
C ALA A 480 -37.48 36.42 10.36
N GLY A 481 -38.71 36.46 9.86
CA GLY A 481 -39.01 36.76 8.46
C GLY A 481 -40.46 36.45 8.07
N ALA A 482 -41.42 37.01 8.83
CA ALA A 482 -42.78 37.23 8.35
C ALA A 482 -42.86 38.59 7.65
#